data_AF-A0A964J037-F1
#
_entry.id   AF-A0A964J037-F1
#
_cell.length_a   1.000
_cell.length_b   1.000
_cell.length_c   1.000
_cell.angle_alpha   90.00
_cell.angle_beta   90.00
_cell.angle_gamma   90.00
#
_symmetry.space_group_name_H-M   'P 1'
#
loop_
_entity.id
_entity.type
_entity.pdbx_description
1 polymer ?
#
loop_
_entity_poly.entity_id
_entity_poly.type
_entity_poly.pdbx_seq_one_letter_code
_entity_poly.pdbx_strand_id
1 'polypeptide(L)'
;MVGAVQRLASLGELLHRWYRVPRVPVRPHLRCIARLRQGEPLRRSYVVRVRRDGHACRCLRRGGCRVTPRSAAGAFAAAFGIVAGLVGTVTVAAAVLVALGLPSQSRADDVLPVLAPLPRPGTLVVALDLRDPVRQAGVVRDGEVILARGLEVDIAREIARRVGVPRVRFVYVRPASRLLAARVPPWNIVIGSIRATRESSRTADLSDPYLSTDQGVVLRRSLPPLQTLEELRTYRTCALRGSDGSGALAAVVQPVLRPILTSSTTRLFQLVQTGVCDAALVDADGIGRFAAGRGGLLGPIAARVEFGTGYVVAVTRGGPIAVEEVGRALRMMQADGTMHRLTQAWLQIDPARLHVLR
;
A
#
# COMPACT_ATOMS: atom_id res chain seq x y z
N MET A 1 -5.81 -34.75 -30.39
CA MET A 1 -4.79 -34.38 -29.38
C MET A 1 -3.47 -35.12 -29.64
N VAL A 2 -2.79 -34.84 -30.77
CA VAL A 2 -1.49 -35.49 -31.09
C VAL A 2 -0.43 -34.45 -31.51
N GLY A 3 -0.83 -33.31 -32.10
CA GLY A 3 0.12 -32.23 -32.47
C GLY A 3 0.59 -31.32 -31.33
N ALA A 4 -0.10 -31.28 -30.18
CA ALA A 4 0.27 -30.40 -29.05
C ALA A 4 1.41 -30.96 -28.18
N VAL A 5 1.64 -32.28 -28.22
CA VAL A 5 2.65 -32.94 -27.39
C VAL A 5 4.04 -32.88 -28.04
N GLN A 6 4.12 -32.88 -29.37
CA GLN A 6 5.39 -32.79 -30.10
C GLN A 6 6.07 -31.42 -29.97
N ARG A 7 5.31 -30.33 -29.82
CA ARG A 7 5.88 -28.97 -29.67
C ARG A 7 6.49 -28.68 -28.28
N LEU A 8 6.12 -29.46 -27.26
CA LEU A 8 6.70 -29.34 -25.91
C LEU A 8 8.06 -30.06 -25.79
N ALA A 9 8.26 -31.15 -26.53
CA ALA A 9 9.53 -31.87 -26.56
C ALA A 9 10.65 -31.02 -27.19
N SER A 10 10.35 -30.30 -28.28
CA SER A 10 11.27 -29.39 -28.94
C SER A 10 11.64 -28.15 -28.10
N LEU A 11 10.74 -27.69 -27.22
CA LEU A 11 11.03 -26.59 -26.30
C LEU A 11 11.96 -27.03 -25.16
N GLY A 12 11.84 -28.30 -24.72
CA GLY A 12 12.69 -28.91 -23.71
C GLY A 12 14.14 -29.08 -24.14
N GLU A 13 14.39 -29.42 -25.41
CA GLU A 13 15.76 -29.53 -25.96
C GLU A 13 16.44 -28.17 -26.15
N LEU A 14 15.67 -27.13 -26.51
CA LEU A 14 16.18 -25.76 -26.67
C LEU A 14 16.61 -25.13 -25.34
N LEU A 15 15.88 -25.36 -24.25
CA LEU A 15 16.22 -24.85 -22.91
C LEU A 15 17.43 -25.57 -22.29
N HIS A 16 17.68 -26.82 -22.69
CA HIS A 16 18.78 -27.62 -22.15
C HIS A 16 20.15 -27.21 -22.71
N ARG A 17 20.19 -26.69 -23.95
CA ARG A 17 21.41 -26.22 -24.63
C ARG A 17 21.93 -24.90 -24.08
N TRP A 18 21.05 -24.07 -23.51
CA TRP A 18 21.39 -22.72 -23.02
C TRP A 18 21.79 -22.65 -21.54
N TYR A 19 21.30 -23.55 -20.68
CA TYR A 19 21.44 -23.39 -19.22
C TYR A 19 22.17 -24.51 -18.46
N ARG A 20 22.75 -25.52 -19.13
CA ARG A 20 23.51 -26.64 -18.50
C ARG A 20 22.89 -27.17 -17.17
N VAL A 21 21.57 -27.32 -17.12
CA VAL A 21 20.87 -27.81 -15.93
C VAL A 21 21.01 -29.34 -15.84
N PRO A 22 21.43 -29.94 -14.71
CA PRO A 22 21.51 -31.39 -14.57
C PRO A 22 20.13 -32.07 -14.60
N ARG A 23 20.03 -33.22 -15.29
CA ARG A 23 18.79 -34.01 -15.35
C ARG A 23 18.53 -34.69 -14.00
N VAL A 24 17.39 -34.39 -13.37
CA VAL A 24 16.86 -35.16 -12.24
C VAL A 24 15.89 -36.22 -12.77
N PRO A 25 16.17 -37.52 -12.66
CA PRO A 25 15.24 -38.55 -13.12
C PRO A 25 14.06 -38.70 -12.16
N VAL A 26 12.85 -38.37 -12.65
CA VAL A 26 11.60 -38.67 -11.94
C VAL A 26 11.15 -40.07 -12.33
N ARG A 27 11.44 -41.06 -11.48
CA ARG A 27 10.69 -42.33 -11.42
C ARG A 27 10.00 -42.43 -10.07
N PRO A 28 8.66 -42.33 -9.98
CA PRO A 28 7.97 -42.71 -8.76
C PRO A 28 7.71 -44.23 -8.80
N HIS A 29 8.46 -45.00 -8.02
CA HIS A 29 8.01 -46.34 -7.63
C HIS A 29 6.93 -46.19 -6.54
N LEU A 30 5.69 -45.96 -6.96
CA LEU A 30 4.53 -46.08 -6.08
C LEU A 30 4.16 -47.56 -5.95
N ARG A 31 4.63 -48.21 -4.87
CA ARG A 31 4.06 -49.48 -4.41
C ARG A 31 3.12 -49.19 -3.24
N CYS A 32 1.90 -49.71 -3.35
CA CYS A 32 0.83 -49.78 -2.35
C CYS A 32 0.00 -48.51 -2.13
N ILE A 33 -0.97 -48.27 -3.03
CA ILE A 33 -2.26 -47.67 -2.64
C ILE A 33 -3.34 -48.71 -2.94
N ALA A 34 -4.01 -49.20 -1.90
CA ALA A 34 -5.17 -50.07 -2.04
C ALA A 34 -6.34 -49.26 -2.64
N ARG A 35 -7.03 -49.84 -3.63
CA ARG A 35 -8.21 -49.24 -4.27
C ARG A 35 -9.37 -49.18 -3.25
N LEU A 36 -9.81 -47.98 -2.90
CA LEU A 36 -11.08 -47.77 -2.19
C LEU A 36 -12.25 -48.01 -3.15
N ARG A 37 -13.15 -48.94 -2.80
CA ARG A 37 -14.45 -49.12 -3.47
C ARG A 37 -15.43 -48.07 -2.93
N GLN A 38 -16.30 -47.55 -3.80
CA GLN A 38 -17.34 -46.59 -3.40
C GLN A 38 -18.38 -47.27 -2.48
N GLY A 39 -18.69 -46.65 -1.33
CA GLY A 39 -19.84 -47.06 -0.51
C GLY A 39 -19.71 -47.06 1.02
N GLU A 40 -18.64 -46.54 1.64
CA GLU A 40 -18.56 -46.47 3.13
C GLU A 40 -18.35 -45.06 3.69
N PRO A 41 -18.99 -44.71 4.82
CA PRO A 41 -18.91 -43.38 5.44
C PRO A 41 -17.57 -43.18 6.18
N LEU A 42 -16.92 -42.04 5.91
CA LEU A 42 -15.62 -41.65 6.47
C LEU A 42 -15.70 -41.40 7.99
N ARG A 43 -15.37 -42.41 8.80
CA ARG A 43 -14.98 -42.23 10.22
C ARG A 43 -13.55 -42.72 10.45
N ARG A 44 -12.56 -41.82 10.27
CA ARG A 44 -11.35 -41.65 11.10
C ARG A 44 -10.27 -40.87 10.34
N SER A 45 -9.66 -39.93 11.03
CA SER A 45 -8.50 -39.14 10.62
C SER A 45 -7.22 -39.98 10.66
N TYR A 46 -6.47 -40.00 9.56
CA TYR A 46 -5.16 -40.63 9.50
C TYR A 46 -4.07 -39.58 9.73
N VAL A 47 -3.22 -39.82 10.73
CA VAL A 47 -2.03 -39.03 11.02
C VAL A 47 -0.87 -39.61 10.22
N VAL A 48 -0.31 -38.83 9.30
CA VAL A 48 0.91 -39.18 8.56
C VAL A 48 2.12 -38.85 9.43
N ARG A 49 2.88 -39.86 9.87
CA ARG A 49 4.21 -39.68 10.45
C ARG A 49 5.26 -39.80 9.35
N VAL A 50 6.04 -38.74 9.18
CA VAL A 50 7.28 -38.77 8.39
C VAL A 50 8.45 -38.96 9.36
N ARG A 51 9.35 -39.90 9.07
CA ARG A 51 10.57 -40.17 9.85
C ARG A 51 11.79 -40.12 8.93
N ARG A 52 12.80 -39.34 9.33
CA ARG A 52 14.25 -39.48 9.06
C ARG A 52 14.98 -38.48 9.96
N ASP A 53 15.66 -38.97 11.01
CA ASP A 53 17.12 -39.20 11.08
C ASP A 53 17.90 -37.90 10.86
N GLY A 54 18.62 -37.28 11.79
CA GLY A 54 18.99 -37.56 13.18
C GLY A 54 20.25 -36.73 13.46
N HIS A 55 20.28 -35.89 14.50
CA HIS A 55 21.46 -35.60 15.33
C HIS A 55 21.06 -34.71 16.54
N ALA A 56 21.14 -35.35 17.71
CA ALA A 56 21.42 -34.84 19.05
C ALA A 56 20.75 -33.54 19.57
N CYS A 57 19.72 -33.70 20.41
CA CYS A 57 19.49 -32.82 21.56
C CYS A 57 19.04 -33.64 22.77
N ARG A 58 19.69 -33.38 23.91
CA ARG A 58 19.57 -34.10 25.19
C ARG A 58 18.17 -33.99 25.81
N CYS A 59 17.82 -35.08 26.49
CA CYS A 59 16.58 -35.33 27.21
C CYS A 59 16.25 -34.27 28.28
N LEU A 60 15.04 -33.72 28.21
CA LEU A 60 14.31 -33.21 29.38
C LEU A 60 13.15 -34.17 29.67
N ARG A 61 13.19 -34.77 30.86
CA ARG A 61 12.24 -35.78 31.33
C ARG A 61 11.20 -35.10 32.23
N ARG A 62 9.95 -35.22 31.79
CA ARG A 62 8.69 -35.40 32.53
C ARG A 62 8.45 -34.64 33.84
N GLY A 63 7.34 -33.90 33.85
CA GLY A 63 6.53 -33.64 35.05
C GLY A 63 5.34 -32.76 34.68
N GLY A 64 4.21 -33.37 34.36
CA GLY A 64 2.97 -32.64 34.10
C GLY A 64 2.30 -32.20 35.39
N CYS A 65 1.61 -31.05 35.37
CA CYS A 65 0.52 -30.74 36.29
C CYS A 65 -0.49 -29.81 35.61
N ARG A 66 -1.77 -30.14 35.78
CA ARG A 66 -2.95 -29.38 35.33
C ARG A 66 -3.01 -28.03 36.05
N VAL A 67 -3.43 -26.99 35.35
CA VAL A 67 -3.76 -25.68 35.94
C VAL A 67 -5.27 -25.49 35.88
N THR A 68 -5.88 -25.24 37.04
CA THR A 68 -7.21 -24.63 37.18
C THR A 68 -7.05 -23.28 37.90
N PRO A 69 -7.90 -22.28 37.62
CA PRO A 69 -7.70 -20.92 38.11
C PRO A 69 -8.47 -20.66 39.41
N ARG A 70 -7.85 -19.93 40.36
CA ARG A 70 -8.50 -18.88 41.17
C ARG A 70 -7.55 -18.27 42.20
N SER A 71 -7.72 -16.95 42.33
CA SER A 71 -7.54 -16.07 43.51
C SER A 71 -6.18 -16.02 44.21
N ALA A 72 -5.51 -14.87 44.06
CA ALA A 72 -4.89 -14.18 45.19
C ALA A 72 -4.95 -12.66 44.97
N ALA A 73 -5.94 -12.03 45.61
CA ALA A 73 -5.77 -10.72 46.24
C ALA A 73 -4.74 -10.88 47.37
N GLY A 74 -3.98 -9.90 47.83
CA GLY A 74 -3.78 -8.51 47.48
C GLY A 74 -2.73 -8.00 48.48
N ALA A 75 -1.77 -7.18 48.03
CA ALA A 75 -0.87 -6.43 48.90
C ALA A 75 -0.07 -5.42 48.07
N PHE A 76 -0.67 -4.26 47.78
CA PHE A 76 0.08 -3.03 47.45
C PHE A 76 -0.73 -1.84 47.96
N ALA A 77 -0.50 -1.46 49.21
CA ALA A 77 -0.75 -0.12 49.73
C ALA A 77 0.59 0.62 49.66
N ALA A 78 0.77 1.55 48.72
CA ALA A 78 0.41 2.96 48.86
C ALA A 78 1.33 3.70 49.85
N ALA A 79 2.41 4.26 49.31
CA ALA A 79 3.16 5.36 49.91
C ALA A 79 3.38 6.44 48.84
N PHE A 80 2.38 7.30 48.65
CA PHE A 80 2.52 8.61 48.04
C PHE A 80 2.17 9.62 49.14
N GLY A 81 3.16 10.40 49.57
CA GLY A 81 3.02 11.36 50.65
C GLY A 81 4.12 12.41 50.59
N ILE A 82 3.85 13.46 49.81
CA ILE A 82 4.16 14.88 50.11
C ILE A 82 5.63 15.18 50.45
N VAL A 83 6.39 15.63 49.45
CA VAL A 83 7.55 16.51 49.67
C VAL A 83 7.09 17.93 49.37
N ALA A 84 6.53 18.57 50.38
CA ALA A 84 6.36 20.02 50.48
C ALA A 84 7.37 20.51 51.51
N GLY A 85 8.35 21.31 51.08
CA GLY A 85 9.35 21.85 51.99
C GLY A 85 10.61 22.29 51.26
N LEU A 86 10.55 23.42 50.58
CA LEU A 86 11.63 24.40 50.48
C LEU A 86 11.04 25.68 49.89
N VAL A 87 10.54 26.51 50.81
CA VAL A 87 10.11 27.89 50.60
C VAL A 87 11.32 28.68 50.12
N GLY A 88 11.40 28.88 48.81
CA GLY A 88 12.32 29.81 48.18
C GLY A 88 11.85 31.23 48.44
N THR A 89 12.41 31.85 49.47
CA THR A 89 12.47 33.30 49.62
C THR A 89 13.32 33.89 48.48
N VAL A 90 12.68 34.26 47.37
CA VAL A 90 13.17 35.33 46.50
C VAL A 90 12.01 36.29 46.29
N THR A 91 11.98 37.24 47.20
CA THR A 91 11.22 38.48 47.14
C THR A 91 11.39 39.17 45.79
N VAL A 92 10.23 39.39 45.15
CA VAL A 92 9.85 40.59 44.41
C VAL A 92 10.93 41.69 44.42
N ALA A 93 11.74 41.73 43.36
CA ALA A 93 12.45 42.92 42.93
C ALA A 93 11.87 43.36 41.58
N ALA A 94 10.57 43.68 41.61
CA ALA A 94 9.87 44.40 40.56
C ALA A 94 9.33 45.69 41.17
N ALA A 95 10.22 46.64 41.45
CA ALA A 95 9.89 48.05 41.61
C ALA A 95 11.19 48.87 41.61
N VAL A 96 11.19 49.94 40.81
CA VAL A 96 12.25 50.96 40.69
C VAL A 96 13.39 50.62 39.72
N LEU A 97 13.04 50.55 38.44
CA LEU A 97 13.90 51.03 37.34
C LEU A 97 13.03 51.62 36.20
N VAL A 98 12.01 52.40 36.59
CA VAL A 98 11.34 53.36 35.71
C VAL A 98 12.00 54.70 35.98
N ALA A 99 13.04 55.04 35.20
CA ALA A 99 13.50 56.41 34.92
C ALA A 99 14.90 56.45 34.29
N LEU A 100 15.15 55.71 33.20
CA LEU A 100 16.17 56.10 32.22
C LEU A 100 15.63 55.73 30.85
N GLY A 101 15.16 56.74 30.11
CA GLY A 101 14.60 56.63 28.76
C GLY A 101 15.66 56.22 27.73
N LEU A 102 16.10 54.97 27.81
CA LEU A 102 16.82 54.31 26.74
C LEU A 102 15.79 53.84 25.70
N PRO A 103 15.98 54.11 24.40
CA PRO A 103 15.10 53.58 23.38
C PRO A 103 15.20 52.06 23.39
N SER A 104 14.12 51.42 23.81
CA SER A 104 13.87 50.00 23.58
C SER A 104 13.77 49.80 22.06
N GLN A 105 14.91 49.58 21.41
CA GLN A 105 14.94 48.92 20.12
C GLN A 105 14.46 47.50 20.34
N SER A 106 13.14 47.29 20.24
CA SER A 106 12.61 45.99 19.91
C SER A 106 13.15 45.64 18.52
N ARG A 107 14.31 44.97 18.45
CA ARG A 107 14.62 44.14 17.29
C ARG A 107 13.63 42.97 17.33
N ALA A 108 12.45 43.22 16.77
CA ALA A 108 11.62 42.18 16.21
C ALA A 108 12.29 41.71 14.92
N ASP A 109 13.46 41.08 15.04
CA ASP A 109 14.22 40.47 13.95
C ASP A 109 14.91 39.18 14.47
N ASP A 110 14.32 38.49 15.44
CA ASP A 110 14.57 37.05 15.61
C ASP A 110 13.84 36.32 14.48
N VAL A 111 14.30 36.54 13.25
CA VAL A 111 14.13 35.57 12.17
C VAL A 111 14.85 34.33 12.68
N LEU A 112 14.08 33.34 13.13
CA LEU A 112 14.60 32.01 13.44
C LEU A 112 15.60 31.64 12.34
N PRO A 113 16.86 31.30 12.66
CA PRO A 113 17.84 30.99 11.65
C PRO A 113 17.23 29.90 10.76
N VAL A 114 17.04 30.22 9.48
CA VAL A 114 16.70 29.22 8.48
C VAL A 114 17.83 28.21 8.56
N LEU A 115 17.55 27.07 9.18
CA LEU A 115 18.52 25.98 9.31
C LEU A 115 19.06 25.72 7.91
N ALA A 116 20.38 25.86 7.75
CA ALA A 116 21.03 25.57 6.49
C ALA A 116 20.59 24.16 6.04
N PRO A 117 20.19 23.98 4.76
CA PRO A 117 19.76 22.68 4.28
C PRO A 117 20.80 21.61 4.62
N LEU A 118 20.35 20.49 5.17
CA LEU A 118 21.24 19.38 5.44
C LEU A 118 21.91 18.93 4.14
N PRO A 119 23.18 18.47 4.18
CA PRO A 119 23.84 17.94 3.01
C PRO A 119 23.00 16.84 2.34
N ARG A 120 22.96 16.85 1.00
CA ARG A 120 22.24 15.81 0.25
C ARG A 120 22.79 14.42 0.59
N PRO A 121 21.93 13.41 0.76
CA PRO A 121 22.39 12.07 1.06
C PRO A 121 22.97 11.42 -0.20
N GLY A 122 24.01 10.58 -0.04
CA GLY A 122 24.52 9.76 -1.15
C GLY A 122 23.57 8.64 -1.60
N THR A 123 22.55 8.34 -0.79
CA THR A 123 21.53 7.31 -1.03
C THR A 123 20.17 7.77 -0.50
N LEU A 124 19.13 7.70 -1.33
CA LEU A 124 17.75 7.92 -0.93
C LEU A 124 17.20 6.61 -0.36
N VAL A 125 16.91 6.58 0.93
CA VAL A 125 16.29 5.42 1.59
C VAL A 125 14.78 5.55 1.52
N VAL A 126 14.12 4.56 0.90
CA VAL A 126 12.70 4.56 0.59
C VAL A 126 12.01 3.41 1.31
N ALA A 127 11.05 3.70 2.17
CA ALA A 127 10.27 2.67 2.86
C ALA A 127 9.08 2.18 2.01
N LEU A 128 8.90 0.85 1.99
CA LEU A 128 7.87 0.13 1.24
C LEU A 128 7.12 -0.86 2.17
N ASP A 129 5.92 -1.31 1.78
CA ASP A 129 5.11 -2.29 2.52
C ASP A 129 4.78 -3.58 1.74
N LEU A 130 5.04 -3.59 0.43
CA LEU A 130 4.86 -4.70 -0.50
C LEU A 130 3.44 -5.31 -0.51
N ARG A 131 2.40 -4.50 -0.28
CA ARG A 131 1.01 -4.96 -0.22
C ARG A 131 0.37 -5.25 -1.58
N ASP A 132 0.74 -4.50 -2.61
CA ASP A 132 0.25 -4.71 -3.97
C ASP A 132 1.43 -4.99 -4.93
N PRO A 133 1.55 -6.20 -5.50
CA PRO A 133 2.67 -6.57 -6.36
C PRO A 133 2.77 -5.76 -7.67
N VAL A 134 1.71 -5.07 -8.09
CA VAL A 134 1.75 -4.14 -9.24
C VAL A 134 2.43 -2.83 -8.85
N ARG A 135 2.21 -2.36 -7.62
CA ARG A 135 2.81 -1.12 -7.12
C ARG A 135 4.18 -1.35 -6.50
N GLN A 136 4.34 -2.45 -5.78
CA GLN A 136 5.52 -2.80 -5.01
C GLN A 136 5.71 -4.33 -4.92
N ALA A 137 6.80 -4.82 -5.50
CA ALA A 137 7.25 -6.20 -5.37
C ALA A 137 8.76 -6.24 -5.19
N GLY A 138 9.26 -7.31 -4.59
CA GLY A 138 10.69 -7.54 -4.39
C GLY A 138 10.91 -8.71 -3.44
N VAL A 139 12.18 -9.00 -3.18
CA VAL A 139 12.59 -9.99 -2.17
C VAL A 139 13.08 -9.24 -0.94
N VAL A 140 12.57 -9.60 0.23
CA VAL A 140 13.04 -9.00 1.48
C VAL A 140 14.24 -9.80 1.99
N ARG A 141 15.36 -9.12 2.22
CA ARG A 141 16.57 -9.69 2.81
C ARG A 141 17.15 -8.69 3.80
N ASP A 142 17.32 -9.12 5.05
CA ASP A 142 17.91 -8.29 6.12
C ASP A 142 17.21 -6.93 6.31
N GLY A 143 15.89 -6.87 6.09
CA GLY A 143 15.08 -5.65 6.19
C GLY A 143 15.13 -4.76 4.95
N GLU A 144 15.93 -5.10 3.94
CA GLU A 144 15.96 -4.42 2.65
C GLU A 144 15.09 -5.12 1.61
N VAL A 145 14.58 -4.36 0.64
CA VAL A 145 13.88 -4.91 -0.52
C VAL A 145 14.84 -4.93 -1.70
N ILE A 146 15.38 -6.11 -1.99
CA ILE A 146 16.21 -6.35 -3.17
C ILE A 146 15.32 -6.74 -4.36
N LEU A 147 15.82 -6.53 -5.58
CA LEU A 147 15.06 -6.75 -6.82
C LEU A 147 13.70 -6.01 -6.84
N ALA A 148 13.66 -4.83 -6.21
CA ALA A 148 12.46 -4.02 -6.10
C ALA A 148 11.94 -3.63 -7.49
N ARG A 149 10.64 -3.78 -7.71
CA ARG A 149 9.93 -3.41 -8.95
C ARG A 149 8.48 -3.02 -8.65
N GLY A 150 7.86 -2.29 -9.55
CA GLY A 150 6.47 -1.83 -9.43
C GLY A 150 6.36 -0.33 -9.65
N LEU A 151 5.12 0.14 -9.82
CA LEU A 151 4.83 1.55 -10.08
C LEU A 151 5.49 2.49 -9.06
N GLU A 152 5.29 2.24 -7.77
CA GLU A 152 5.77 3.12 -6.71
C GLU A 152 7.30 3.01 -6.54
N VAL A 153 7.89 1.87 -6.89
CA VAL A 153 9.36 1.69 -6.93
C VAL A 153 9.97 2.55 -8.04
N ASP A 154 9.37 2.56 -9.23
CA ASP A 154 9.86 3.35 -10.36
C ASP A 154 9.61 4.85 -10.16
N ILE A 155 8.49 5.23 -9.53
CA ILE A 155 8.27 6.62 -9.09
C ILE A 155 9.36 7.04 -8.11
N ALA A 156 9.71 6.23 -7.12
CA ALA A 156 10.75 6.56 -6.15
C ALA A 156 12.14 6.70 -6.79
N ARG A 157 12.48 5.87 -7.78
CA ARG A 157 13.71 6.01 -8.58
C ARG A 157 13.74 7.32 -9.35
N GLU A 158 12.61 7.70 -9.93
CA GLU A 158 12.50 8.94 -10.69
C GLU A 158 12.56 10.17 -9.80
N ILE A 159 11.96 10.11 -8.60
CA ILE A 159 12.13 11.13 -7.56
C ILE A 159 13.62 11.27 -7.24
N ALA A 160 14.32 10.19 -6.90
CA ALA A 160 15.76 10.22 -6.57
C ALA A 160 16.60 10.90 -7.65
N ARG A 161 16.35 10.55 -8.93
CA ARG A 161 17.02 11.14 -10.09
C ARG A 161 16.79 12.65 -10.16
N ARG A 162 15.56 13.11 -9.95
CA ARG A 162 15.18 14.54 -10.04
C ARG A 162 15.64 15.36 -8.85
N VAL A 163 15.73 14.77 -7.66
CA VAL A 163 16.28 15.43 -6.46
C VAL A 163 17.81 15.33 -6.37
N GLY A 164 18.46 14.74 -7.38
CA GLY A 164 19.92 14.67 -7.48
C GLY A 164 20.58 13.69 -6.50
N VAL A 165 19.87 12.64 -6.08
CA VAL A 165 20.41 11.60 -5.20
C VAL A 165 20.78 10.37 -6.06
N PRO A 166 22.06 9.96 -6.11
CA PRO A 166 22.55 9.04 -7.14
C PRO A 166 22.17 7.57 -6.90
N ARG A 167 21.79 7.19 -5.67
CA ARG A 167 21.47 5.82 -5.30
C ARG A 167 20.13 5.74 -4.60
N VAL A 168 19.41 4.64 -4.77
CA VAL A 168 18.17 4.35 -4.06
C VAL A 168 18.30 3.03 -3.33
N ARG A 169 17.90 3.02 -2.06
CA ARG A 169 17.83 1.83 -1.22
C ARG A 169 16.42 1.65 -0.71
N PHE A 170 15.83 0.49 -0.91
CA PHE A 170 14.47 0.20 -0.47
C PHE A 170 14.50 -0.58 0.83
N VAL A 171 13.73 -0.15 1.82
CA VAL A 171 13.59 -0.83 3.11
C VAL A 171 12.17 -1.34 3.30
N TYR A 172 12.06 -2.51 3.90
CA TYR A 172 10.80 -3.16 4.15
C TYR A 172 10.25 -2.79 5.52
N VAL A 173 9.00 -2.32 5.57
CA VAL A 173 8.36 -1.94 6.83
C VAL A 173 7.06 -2.71 7.03
N ARG A 174 7.00 -3.48 8.12
CA ARG A 174 5.79 -4.18 8.56
C ARG A 174 5.62 -4.07 10.08
N PRO A 175 4.39 -3.86 10.61
CA PRO A 175 3.17 -3.53 9.86
C PRO A 175 3.24 -2.13 9.23
N ALA A 176 2.44 -1.91 8.18
CA ALA A 176 2.45 -0.64 7.44
C ALA A 176 2.09 0.58 8.29
N SER A 177 1.42 0.40 9.44
CA SER A 177 1.19 1.48 10.40
C SER A 177 2.50 2.12 10.90
N ARG A 178 3.63 1.39 10.88
CA ARG A 178 4.94 1.93 11.26
C ARG A 178 5.51 2.93 10.27
N LEU A 179 5.05 2.92 9.02
CA LEU A 179 5.54 3.82 7.97
C LEU A 179 5.42 5.29 8.36
N LEU A 180 4.34 5.63 9.07
CA LEU A 180 4.01 7.00 9.44
C LEU A 180 4.10 7.24 10.95
N ALA A 181 4.44 6.23 11.75
CA ALA A 181 4.49 6.35 13.22
C ALA A 181 5.91 6.59 13.76
N ALA A 182 6.94 6.40 12.94
CA ALA A 182 8.33 6.55 13.37
C ALA A 182 8.68 8.04 13.56
N ARG A 183 9.15 8.42 14.76
CA ARG A 183 9.58 9.79 15.07
C ARG A 183 10.89 10.18 14.39
N VAL A 184 11.84 9.24 14.34
CA VAL A 184 13.13 9.41 13.67
C VAL A 184 13.37 8.18 12.81
N PRO A 185 12.69 8.06 11.66
CA PRO A 185 12.78 6.88 10.83
C PRO A 185 14.17 6.74 10.18
N PRO A 186 14.66 5.52 9.95
CA PRO A 186 15.88 5.25 9.20
C PRO A 186 15.68 5.37 7.67
N TRP A 187 14.61 6.02 7.21
CA TRP A 187 14.29 6.26 5.79
C TRP A 187 14.10 7.75 5.53
N ASN A 188 14.29 8.19 4.29
CA ASN A 188 14.07 9.57 3.90
C ASN A 188 12.63 9.80 3.46
N ILE A 189 12.09 8.90 2.65
CA ILE A 189 10.72 8.97 2.14
C ILE A 189 9.99 7.65 2.31
N VAL A 190 8.66 7.72 2.27
CA VAL A 190 7.76 6.58 2.21
C VAL A 190 6.88 6.70 0.98
N ILE A 191 6.80 5.62 0.23
CA ILE A 191 5.78 5.40 -0.80
C ILE A 191 5.13 4.04 -0.54
N GLY A 192 3.81 3.96 -0.58
CA GLY A 192 3.07 2.79 -0.11
C GLY A 192 1.56 2.99 -0.13
N SER A 193 1.04 3.56 -1.22
CA SER A 193 -0.37 3.90 -1.38
C SER A 193 -0.95 4.63 -0.15
N ILE A 194 -0.20 5.61 0.37
CA ILE A 194 -0.56 6.37 1.57
C ILE A 194 -1.56 7.45 1.18
N ARG A 195 -2.68 7.52 1.90
CA ARG A 195 -3.60 8.66 1.83
C ARG A 195 -3.26 9.66 2.92
N ALA A 196 -3.33 10.94 2.58
CA ALA A 196 -3.15 12.00 3.56
C ALA A 196 -4.28 11.97 4.59
N THR A 197 -3.92 11.85 5.86
CA THR A 197 -4.81 12.01 7.02
C THR A 197 -4.24 13.05 7.97
N ARG A 198 -5.08 13.59 8.87
CA ARG A 198 -4.60 14.49 9.92
C ARG A 198 -3.51 13.86 10.79
N GLU A 199 -3.55 12.54 11.00
CA GLU A 199 -2.56 11.81 11.77
C GLU A 199 -1.22 11.72 11.03
N SER A 200 -1.24 11.34 9.74
CA SER A 200 -0.01 11.27 8.93
C SER A 200 0.64 12.65 8.76
N SER A 201 -0.17 13.70 8.62
CA SER A 201 0.31 15.09 8.54
C SER A 201 0.86 15.61 9.87
N ARG A 202 0.75 14.87 10.97
CA ARG A 202 1.40 15.22 12.25
C ARG A 202 2.77 14.58 12.40
N THR A 203 3.12 13.57 11.62
CA THR A 203 4.34 12.77 11.80
C THR A 203 5.31 12.87 10.63
N ALA A 204 4.83 13.23 9.44
CA ALA A 204 5.64 13.43 8.24
C ALA A 204 5.16 14.65 7.44
N ASP A 205 6.01 15.13 6.54
CA ASP A 205 5.61 16.11 5.54
C ASP A 205 5.06 15.37 4.32
N LEU A 206 3.93 15.80 3.77
CA LEU A 206 3.24 15.06 2.71
C LEU A 206 3.32 15.83 1.39
N SER A 207 3.67 15.13 0.31
CA SER A 207 3.68 15.69 -1.04
C SER A 207 2.27 15.93 -1.57
N ASP A 208 2.20 16.62 -2.71
CA ASP A 208 1.04 16.53 -3.60
C ASP A 208 0.77 15.06 -3.99
N PRO A 209 -0.48 14.67 -4.31
CA PRO A 209 -0.78 13.32 -4.74
C PRO A 209 -0.06 12.94 -6.05
N TYR A 210 0.60 11.78 -6.08
CA TYR A 210 1.25 11.24 -7.28
C TYR A 210 0.31 10.38 -8.12
N LEU A 211 -0.74 9.83 -7.52
CA LEU A 211 -1.74 8.99 -8.19
C LEU A 211 -3.13 9.32 -7.64
N SER A 212 -4.08 9.62 -8.52
CA SER A 212 -5.47 9.84 -8.12
C SER A 212 -6.12 8.52 -7.68
N THR A 213 -6.98 8.59 -6.67
CA THR A 213 -7.83 7.48 -6.22
C THR A 213 -9.30 7.69 -6.58
N ASP A 214 -9.53 8.37 -7.70
CA ASP A 214 -10.85 8.55 -8.30
C ASP A 214 -11.47 7.22 -8.72
N GLN A 215 -12.76 7.26 -9.01
CA GLN A 215 -13.55 6.08 -9.32
C GLN A 215 -13.81 6.00 -10.81
N GLY A 216 -13.22 5.03 -11.48
CA GLY A 216 -13.46 4.76 -12.89
C GLY A 216 -14.84 4.14 -13.12
N VAL A 217 -15.45 4.49 -14.24
CA VAL A 217 -16.78 4.02 -14.65
C VAL A 217 -16.64 2.99 -15.76
N VAL A 218 -17.06 1.76 -15.48
CA VAL A 218 -17.07 0.66 -16.46
C VAL A 218 -18.51 0.39 -16.88
N LEU A 219 -18.81 0.60 -18.16
CA LEU A 219 -20.14 0.36 -18.69
C LEU A 219 -20.35 -1.10 -19.10
N ARG A 220 -21.60 -1.54 -19.19
CA ARG A 220 -21.94 -2.77 -19.91
C ARG A 220 -21.72 -2.61 -21.41
N ARG A 221 -21.51 -3.73 -22.10
CA ARG A 221 -21.06 -3.77 -23.51
C ARG A 221 -21.90 -2.97 -24.48
N SER A 222 -23.22 -2.96 -24.32
CA SER A 222 -24.16 -2.37 -25.28
C SER A 222 -24.41 -0.88 -25.06
N LEU A 223 -23.75 -0.24 -24.09
CA LEU A 223 -23.90 1.19 -23.84
C LEU A 223 -22.80 1.99 -24.54
N PRO A 224 -23.13 3.16 -25.11
CA PRO A 224 -22.14 4.07 -25.67
C PRO A 224 -21.28 4.68 -24.55
N PRO A 225 -20.11 5.29 -24.90
CA PRO A 225 -19.34 6.06 -23.93
C PRO A 225 -20.16 7.17 -23.29
N LEU A 226 -20.14 7.20 -21.96
CA LEU A 226 -20.80 8.20 -21.14
C LEU A 226 -20.11 9.57 -21.24
N GLN A 227 -20.88 10.66 -21.29
CA GLN A 227 -20.35 12.02 -21.43
C GLN A 227 -20.44 12.85 -20.14
N THR A 228 -21.52 12.69 -19.37
CA THR A 228 -21.81 13.55 -18.21
C THR A 228 -22.16 12.77 -16.94
N LEU A 229 -22.09 13.43 -15.78
CA LEU A 229 -22.48 12.84 -14.52
C LEU A 229 -24.00 12.62 -14.44
N GLU A 230 -24.80 13.46 -15.10
CA GLU A 230 -26.27 13.35 -15.17
C GLU A 230 -26.69 12.06 -15.88
N GLU A 231 -26.03 11.68 -16.98
CA GLU A 231 -26.30 10.42 -17.66
C GLU A 231 -26.06 9.23 -16.72
N LEU A 232 -24.95 9.26 -15.95
CA LEU A 232 -24.62 8.19 -14.99
C LEU A 232 -25.69 8.05 -13.90
N ARG A 233 -26.29 9.17 -13.47
CA ARG A 233 -27.35 9.17 -12.45
C ARG A 233 -28.59 8.39 -12.88
N THR A 234 -28.88 8.33 -14.18
CA THR A 234 -30.03 7.60 -14.72
C THR A 234 -29.78 6.10 -14.83
N TYR A 235 -28.51 5.68 -14.82
CA TYR A 235 -28.12 4.29 -15.00
C TYR A 235 -28.28 3.47 -13.72
N ARG A 236 -28.54 2.17 -13.89
CA ARG A 236 -28.48 1.24 -12.77
C ARG A 236 -27.02 0.97 -12.43
N THR A 237 -26.54 1.59 -11.37
CA THR A 237 -25.14 1.51 -10.96
C THR A 237 -24.86 0.39 -9.96
N CYS A 238 -23.61 -0.05 -9.91
CA CYS A 238 -23.15 -1.05 -8.96
C CYS A 238 -21.73 -0.78 -8.49
N ALA A 239 -21.41 -1.23 -7.27
CA ALA A 239 -20.07 -1.13 -6.70
C ALA A 239 -19.83 -2.24 -5.68
N LEU A 240 -18.58 -2.42 -5.28
CA LEU A 240 -18.24 -3.28 -4.15
C LEU A 240 -18.70 -2.59 -2.85
N ARG A 241 -19.37 -3.32 -1.97
CA ARG A 241 -19.84 -2.82 -0.68
C ARG A 241 -18.65 -2.38 0.18
N GLY A 242 -18.71 -1.14 0.69
CA GLY A 242 -17.66 -0.57 1.53
C GLY A 242 -16.42 -0.12 0.76
N SER A 243 -16.47 -0.10 -0.58
CA SER A 243 -15.43 0.52 -1.41
C SER A 243 -15.66 2.01 -1.59
N ASP A 244 -14.62 2.72 -2.01
CA ASP A 244 -14.73 4.12 -2.44
C ASP A 244 -15.71 4.29 -3.59
N GLY A 245 -15.83 3.31 -4.50
CA GLY A 245 -16.86 3.31 -5.53
C GLY A 245 -18.27 3.37 -4.96
N SER A 246 -18.54 2.61 -3.88
CA SER A 246 -19.83 2.71 -3.18
C SER A 246 -20.01 4.03 -2.44
N GLY A 247 -18.93 4.63 -1.93
CA GLY A 247 -18.92 5.95 -1.34
C GLY A 247 -19.21 7.06 -2.36
N ALA A 248 -18.56 7.01 -3.52
CA ALA A 248 -18.77 7.93 -4.63
C ALA A 248 -20.21 7.85 -5.17
N LEU A 249 -20.78 6.64 -5.24
CA LEU A 249 -22.19 6.47 -5.59
C LEU A 249 -23.12 7.17 -4.59
N ALA A 250 -22.84 7.09 -3.29
CA ALA A 250 -23.65 7.70 -2.26
C ALA A 250 -23.47 9.23 -2.16
N ALA A 251 -22.24 9.73 -2.33
CA ALA A 251 -21.91 11.12 -2.05
C ALA A 251 -21.92 12.03 -3.29
N VAL A 252 -21.42 11.53 -4.43
CA VAL A 252 -21.14 12.35 -5.62
C VAL A 252 -22.12 12.04 -6.74
N VAL A 253 -22.24 10.77 -7.12
CA VAL A 253 -23.13 10.36 -8.21
C VAL A 253 -24.58 10.54 -7.79
N GLN A 254 -25.00 10.00 -6.64
CA GLN A 254 -26.39 10.05 -6.17
C GLN A 254 -27.39 9.59 -7.25
N PRO A 255 -27.28 8.33 -7.72
CA PRO A 255 -28.11 7.84 -8.81
C PRO A 255 -29.58 7.76 -8.42
N VAL A 256 -30.46 7.96 -9.41
CA VAL A 256 -31.92 7.90 -9.27
C VAL A 256 -32.37 6.50 -8.82
N LEU A 257 -31.73 5.47 -9.37
CA LEU A 257 -31.95 4.09 -8.97
C LEU A 257 -30.98 3.70 -7.87
N ARG A 258 -31.50 3.02 -6.84
CA ARG A 258 -30.67 2.52 -5.73
C ARG A 258 -29.53 1.63 -6.25
N PRO A 259 -28.26 1.92 -5.92
CA PRO A 259 -27.12 1.12 -6.36
C PRO A 259 -27.17 -0.33 -5.89
N ILE A 260 -26.68 -1.24 -6.73
CA ILE A 260 -26.43 -2.63 -6.34
C ILE A 260 -25.04 -2.74 -5.70
N LEU A 261 -25.02 -3.02 -4.39
CA LEU A 261 -23.77 -3.22 -3.65
C LEU A 261 -23.49 -4.71 -3.42
N THR A 262 -22.39 -5.21 -3.99
CA THR A 262 -22.00 -6.63 -3.88
C THR A 262 -20.75 -6.81 -3.01
N SER A 263 -20.52 -8.01 -2.47
CA SER A 263 -19.36 -8.33 -1.64
C SER A 263 -18.19 -8.96 -2.41
N SER A 264 -18.32 -9.18 -3.71
CA SER A 264 -17.28 -9.83 -4.53
C SER A 264 -17.06 -9.09 -5.84
N THR A 265 -15.79 -8.83 -6.18
CA THR A 265 -15.40 -8.27 -7.48
C THR A 265 -15.83 -9.17 -8.64
N THR A 266 -15.86 -10.49 -8.45
CA THR A 266 -16.36 -11.44 -9.45
C THR A 266 -17.84 -11.23 -9.71
N ARG A 267 -18.63 -11.05 -8.64
CA ARG A 267 -20.06 -10.76 -8.79
C ARG A 267 -20.29 -9.37 -9.40
N LEU A 268 -19.48 -8.37 -9.05
CA LEU A 268 -19.56 -7.03 -9.64
C LEU A 268 -19.37 -7.11 -11.15
N PHE A 269 -18.33 -7.82 -11.60
CA PHE A 269 -18.09 -8.10 -13.01
C PHE A 269 -19.30 -8.77 -13.68
N GLN A 270 -19.85 -9.83 -13.09
CA GLN A 270 -21.02 -10.52 -13.64
C GLN A 270 -22.23 -9.60 -13.79
N LEU A 271 -22.49 -8.72 -12.82
CA LEU A 271 -23.62 -7.79 -12.88
C LEU A 271 -23.54 -6.86 -14.10
N VAL A 272 -22.34 -6.33 -14.38
CA VAL A 272 -22.10 -5.49 -15.57
C VAL A 272 -22.18 -6.33 -16.84
N GLN A 273 -21.54 -7.50 -16.85
CA GLN A 273 -21.50 -8.39 -18.01
C GLN A 273 -22.89 -8.81 -18.46
N THR A 274 -23.78 -9.17 -17.52
CA THR A 274 -25.15 -9.63 -17.84
C THR A 274 -26.13 -8.47 -17.99
N GLY A 275 -25.70 -7.22 -17.85
CA GLY A 275 -26.57 -6.05 -17.93
C GLY A 275 -27.57 -5.91 -16.77
N VAL A 276 -27.36 -6.64 -15.66
CA VAL A 276 -28.12 -6.39 -14.42
C VAL A 276 -27.75 -5.03 -13.85
N CYS A 277 -26.53 -4.57 -14.14
CA CYS A 277 -26.01 -3.25 -13.86
C CYS A 277 -25.53 -2.62 -15.17
N ASP A 278 -25.88 -1.35 -15.38
CA ASP A 278 -25.47 -0.56 -16.54
C ASP A 278 -24.02 -0.07 -16.41
N ALA A 279 -23.62 0.32 -15.19
CA ALA A 279 -22.31 0.91 -14.91
C ALA A 279 -21.76 0.51 -13.53
N ALA A 280 -20.54 -0.04 -13.50
CA ALA A 280 -19.82 -0.25 -12.25
C ALA A 280 -18.87 0.90 -11.95
N LEU A 281 -18.82 1.31 -10.68
CA LEU A 281 -17.75 2.16 -10.15
C LEU A 281 -16.69 1.28 -9.47
N VAL A 282 -15.45 1.43 -9.93
CA VAL A 282 -14.26 0.74 -9.41
C VAL A 282 -13.12 1.75 -9.29
N ASP A 283 -12.12 1.49 -8.45
CA ASP A 283 -10.97 2.39 -8.35
C ASP A 283 -10.29 2.58 -9.71
N ALA A 284 -10.06 3.83 -10.12
CA ALA A 284 -9.56 4.15 -11.45
C ALA A 284 -8.13 3.62 -11.67
N ASP A 285 -7.32 3.53 -10.61
CA ASP A 285 -5.99 2.93 -10.65
C ASP A 285 -6.01 1.39 -10.64
N GLY A 286 -7.17 0.77 -10.37
CA GLY A 286 -7.41 -0.68 -10.48
C GLY A 286 -8.23 -1.09 -11.70
N ILE A 287 -8.76 -0.15 -12.47
CA ILE A 287 -9.74 -0.43 -13.53
C ILE A 287 -9.17 -1.24 -14.70
N GLY A 288 -7.89 -1.05 -15.04
CA GLY A 288 -7.19 -1.85 -16.05
C GLY A 288 -7.22 -3.33 -15.68
N ARG A 289 -6.93 -3.67 -14.41
CA ARG A 289 -7.05 -5.04 -13.89
C ARG A 289 -8.48 -5.54 -13.85
N PHE A 290 -9.45 -4.66 -13.58
CA PHE A 290 -10.87 -5.02 -13.65
C PHE A 290 -11.31 -5.34 -15.08
N ALA A 291 -10.72 -4.71 -16.11
CA ALA A 291 -11.03 -5.00 -17.51
C ALA A 291 -10.14 -6.10 -18.12
N ALA A 292 -8.96 -6.37 -17.54
CA ALA A 292 -7.96 -7.29 -18.07
C ALA A 292 -8.54 -8.70 -18.31
N GLY A 293 -8.28 -9.23 -19.51
CA GLY A 293 -8.74 -10.57 -19.93
C GLY A 293 -10.26 -10.69 -20.14
N ARG A 294 -11.03 -9.59 -20.05
CA ARG A 294 -12.49 -9.55 -20.19
C ARG A 294 -12.94 -8.81 -21.46
N GLY A 295 -12.07 -8.79 -22.47
CA GLY A 295 -12.32 -8.14 -23.74
C GLY A 295 -13.64 -8.61 -24.37
N GLY A 296 -14.47 -7.67 -24.79
CA GLY A 296 -15.78 -7.95 -25.39
C GLY A 296 -16.86 -8.45 -24.42
N LEU A 297 -16.56 -8.56 -23.12
CA LEU A 297 -17.55 -8.89 -22.07
C LEU A 297 -18.02 -7.65 -21.31
N LEU A 298 -17.22 -6.58 -21.33
CA LEU A 298 -17.54 -5.27 -20.77
C LEU A 298 -17.63 -4.25 -21.89
N GLY A 299 -18.29 -3.13 -21.59
CA GLY A 299 -18.30 -1.94 -22.43
C GLY A 299 -17.08 -1.06 -22.17
N PRO A 300 -17.11 0.18 -22.66
CA PRO A 300 -16.00 1.10 -22.49
C PRO A 300 -15.75 1.40 -21.01
N ILE A 301 -14.47 1.63 -20.68
CA ILE A 301 -14.08 2.43 -19.52
C ILE A 301 -14.37 3.87 -19.93
N ALA A 302 -15.53 4.39 -19.53
CA ALA A 302 -16.08 5.60 -20.13
C ALA A 302 -15.44 6.86 -19.56
N ALA A 303 -15.22 6.91 -18.25
CA ALA A 303 -14.82 8.11 -17.53
C ALA A 303 -14.36 7.80 -16.10
N ARG A 304 -14.05 8.84 -15.32
CA ARG A 304 -13.85 8.80 -13.87
C ARG A 304 -14.74 9.81 -13.14
N VAL A 305 -15.07 9.51 -11.89
CA VAL A 305 -15.75 10.38 -10.93
C VAL A 305 -14.76 10.77 -9.85
N GLU A 306 -14.64 12.07 -9.59
CA GLU A 306 -13.77 12.58 -8.53
C GLU A 306 -14.33 12.23 -7.15
N PHE A 307 -13.51 11.62 -6.30
CA PHE A 307 -13.90 11.22 -4.94
C PHE A 307 -12.69 11.07 -4.00
N GLY A 308 -11.52 10.78 -4.55
CA GLY A 308 -10.32 10.45 -3.80
C GLY A 308 -9.43 11.65 -3.50
N THR A 309 -8.72 11.61 -2.37
CA THR A 309 -7.62 12.57 -2.09
C THR A 309 -6.29 12.17 -2.74
N GLY A 310 -6.25 11.00 -3.39
CA GLY A 310 -5.05 10.47 -4.02
C GLY A 310 -4.04 9.86 -3.05
N TYR A 311 -2.99 9.27 -3.61
CA TYR A 311 -1.86 8.76 -2.86
C TYR A 311 -0.69 9.75 -2.85
N VAL A 312 -0.09 9.94 -1.68
CA VAL A 312 1.00 10.91 -1.44
C VAL A 312 2.30 10.21 -1.09
N VAL A 313 3.42 10.91 -1.25
CA VAL A 313 4.72 10.54 -0.69
C VAL A 313 4.86 11.21 0.67
N ALA A 314 5.20 10.44 1.70
CA ALA A 314 5.52 11.00 3.00
C ALA A 314 7.04 11.20 3.11
N VAL A 315 7.47 12.38 3.53
CA VAL A 315 8.86 12.80 3.65
C VAL A 315 9.20 13.00 5.11
N THR A 316 10.36 12.50 5.53
CA THR A 316 10.82 12.58 6.92
C THR A 316 11.18 14.01 7.27
N ARG A 317 10.54 14.55 8.31
CA ARG A 317 10.78 15.91 8.80
C ARG A 317 12.20 16.12 9.27
N GLY A 318 12.73 17.30 8.99
CA GLY A 318 14.10 17.66 9.33
C GLY A 318 15.15 16.75 8.68
N GLY A 319 14.75 15.94 7.70
CA GLY A 319 15.65 15.10 6.92
C GLY A 319 16.32 15.87 5.79
N PRO A 320 17.25 15.23 5.06
CA PRO A 320 18.04 15.90 4.03
C PRO A 320 17.32 16.06 2.69
N ILE A 321 16.02 15.73 2.63
CA ILE A 321 15.18 15.88 1.43
C ILE A 321 13.95 16.67 1.85
N ALA A 322 13.70 17.81 1.19
CA ALA A 322 12.53 18.63 1.45
C ALA A 322 11.30 18.07 0.72
N VAL A 323 10.10 18.25 1.30
CA VAL A 323 8.85 17.79 0.67
C VAL A 323 8.56 18.55 -0.64
N GLU A 324 9.01 19.80 -0.72
CA GLU A 324 8.89 20.66 -1.90
C GLU A 324 9.74 20.13 -3.07
N GLU A 325 10.90 19.53 -2.79
CA GLU A 325 11.72 18.88 -3.82
C GLU A 325 11.02 17.65 -4.38
N VAL A 326 10.40 16.85 -3.51
CA VAL A 326 9.59 15.69 -3.92
C VAL A 326 8.36 16.14 -4.72
N GLY A 327 7.62 17.14 -4.24
CA GLY A 327 6.47 17.70 -4.95
C GLY A 327 6.86 18.26 -6.33
N ARG A 328 8.00 18.96 -6.43
CA ARG A 328 8.53 19.44 -7.72
C ARG A 328 8.84 18.27 -8.65
N ALA A 329 9.51 17.23 -8.16
CA ALA A 329 9.81 16.04 -8.96
C ALA A 329 8.54 15.40 -9.53
N LEU A 330 7.50 15.23 -8.69
CA LEU A 330 6.20 14.67 -9.10
C LEU A 330 5.50 15.53 -10.16
N ARG A 331 5.44 16.85 -9.97
CA ARG A 331 4.86 17.77 -10.97
C ARG A 331 5.60 17.73 -12.29
N MET A 332 6.93 17.67 -12.27
CA MET A 332 7.70 17.53 -13.51
C MET A 332 7.43 16.18 -14.19
N MET A 333 7.27 15.08 -13.46
CA MET A 333 6.90 13.77 -14.03
C MET A 333 5.52 13.79 -14.69
N GLN A 334 4.58 14.55 -14.13
CA GLN A 334 3.26 14.76 -14.74
C GLN A 334 3.40 15.58 -16.03
N ALA A 335 4.15 16.68 -15.98
CA ALA A 335 4.31 17.61 -17.11
C ALA A 335 5.03 16.99 -18.31
N ASP A 336 6.07 16.18 -18.08
CA ASP A 336 6.85 15.56 -19.17
C ASP A 336 6.32 14.19 -19.61
N GLY A 337 5.20 13.74 -19.05
CA GLY A 337 4.57 12.47 -19.40
C GLY A 337 5.25 11.22 -18.81
N THR A 338 6.27 11.37 -17.96
CA THR A 338 6.88 10.23 -17.26
C THR A 338 5.86 9.50 -16.40
N MET A 339 5.00 10.22 -15.67
CA MET A 339 3.96 9.62 -14.85
C MET A 339 2.98 8.81 -15.71
N HIS A 340 2.55 9.37 -16.84
CA HIS A 340 1.68 8.68 -17.80
C HIS A 340 2.28 7.35 -18.27
N ARG A 341 3.56 7.36 -18.66
CA ARG A 341 4.25 6.15 -19.11
C ARG A 341 4.34 5.09 -18.00
N LEU A 342 4.61 5.51 -16.76
CA LEU A 342 4.68 4.60 -15.62
C LEU A 342 3.31 4.00 -15.28
N THR A 343 2.26 4.81 -15.22
CA THR A 343 0.90 4.31 -14.94
C THR A 343 0.41 3.39 -16.03
N GLN A 344 0.62 3.71 -17.31
CA GLN A 344 0.30 2.82 -18.43
C GLN A 344 1.06 1.48 -18.34
N ALA A 345 2.36 1.51 -18.07
CA ALA A 345 3.18 0.29 -18.02
C ALA A 345 2.75 -0.65 -16.88
N TRP A 346 2.41 -0.11 -15.71
CA TRP A 346 2.10 -0.90 -14.53
C TRP A 346 0.61 -1.20 -14.35
N LEU A 347 -0.26 -0.23 -14.60
CA LEU A 347 -1.71 -0.32 -14.37
C LEU A 347 -2.49 -0.67 -15.65
N GLN A 348 -1.83 -0.71 -16.81
CA GLN A 348 -2.44 -0.87 -18.14
C GLN A 348 -3.40 0.27 -18.51
N ILE A 349 -3.37 1.35 -17.75
CA ILE A 349 -4.17 2.55 -17.93
C ILE A 349 -3.50 3.72 -17.21
N ASP A 350 -3.81 4.93 -17.64
CA ASP A 350 -3.46 6.15 -16.94
C ASP A 350 -4.75 6.78 -16.40
N PRO A 351 -5.04 6.64 -15.10
CA PRO A 351 -6.26 7.17 -14.50
C PRO A 351 -6.41 8.68 -14.72
N ALA A 352 -5.30 9.42 -14.77
CA ALA A 352 -5.31 10.88 -14.96
C ALA A 352 -5.83 11.31 -16.34
N ARG A 353 -5.76 10.42 -17.34
CA ARG A 353 -6.25 10.67 -18.70
C ARG A 353 -7.70 10.25 -18.92
N LEU A 354 -8.34 9.64 -17.93
CA LEU A 354 -9.78 9.40 -18.00
C LEU A 354 -10.51 10.75 -17.90
N HIS A 355 -11.48 10.92 -18.80
CA HIS A 355 -12.43 12.04 -18.77
C HIS A 355 -13.09 12.12 -17.39
N VAL A 356 -13.16 13.31 -16.81
CA VAL A 356 -13.81 13.53 -15.52
C VAL A 356 -15.28 13.84 -15.78
N LEU A 357 -16.17 13.04 -15.21
CA LEU A 357 -17.59 13.37 -15.17
C LEU A 357 -17.81 14.48 -14.15
N ARG A 358 -18.39 15.59 -14.61
CA ARG A 358 -18.79 16.73 -13.79
C ARG A 358 -20.30 16.81 -13.74
#